data_AF-A0A3D1HI98-F1
#
_entry.id   AF-A0A3D1HI98-F1
#
_cell.length_a   1.000
_cell.length_b   1.000
_cell.length_c   1.000
_cell.angle_alpha   90.00
_cell.angle_beta   90.00
_cell.angle_gamma   90.00
#
_symmetry.space_group_name_H-M   'P 1'
#
loop_
_entity.id
_entity.type
_entity.pdbx_description
1 polymer ?
#
loop_
_entity_poly.entity_id
_entity_poly.type
_entity_poly.pdbx_seq_one_letter_code
_entity_poly.pdbx_strand_id
1 'polypeptide(L)'
;YAFMMILRRVVTVLLVPLCLALLTRRYLPKVADRIKSHKNLGFYLWSVNLSIVTGMTVHNILAAQVGGFTLLLLLVLPLLITFIQFSIGKWVGGFYGDRVSAGQALGQKNTIVGIWLTVTFLNPVAAVAPGAYVLWQNIVNSWQLWCKEKYGYLKW
;
A
#
# COMPACT_ATOMS: atom_id res chain seq x y z
N TYR A 1 3.41 -18.67 19.27
CA TYR A 1 4.15 -19.20 18.11
C TYR A 1 3.91 -18.40 16.83
N ALA A 2 2.66 -18.23 16.36
CA ALA A 2 2.34 -17.49 15.13
C ALA A 2 2.82 -16.01 15.13
N PHE A 3 2.67 -15.28 16.25
CA PHE A 3 3.15 -13.91 16.38
C PHE A 3 4.66 -13.77 16.11
N MET A 4 5.48 -14.65 16.70
CA MET A 4 6.94 -14.63 16.53
C MET A 4 7.35 -14.96 15.08
N MET A 5 6.60 -15.84 14.42
CA MET A 5 6.80 -16.17 13.01
C MET A 5 6.49 -14.98 12.09
N ILE A 6 5.37 -14.29 12.34
CA ILE A 6 4.98 -13.07 11.64
C ILE A 6 6.03 -11.99 11.85
N LEU A 7 6.42 -11.73 13.10
CA LEU A 7 7.42 -10.73 13.45
C LEU A 7 8.74 -11.01 12.73
N ARG A 8 9.24 -12.25 12.77
CA ARG A 8 10.47 -12.64 12.08
C ARG A 8 10.39 -12.37 10.58
N ARG A 9 9.29 -12.75 9.92
CA ARG A 9 9.13 -12.54 8.47
C ARG A 9 9.03 -11.05 8.12
N VAL A 10 8.23 -10.27 8.84
CA VAL A 10 8.08 -8.82 8.63
C VAL A 10 9.42 -8.11 8.85
N VAL A 11 10.11 -8.43 9.95
CA VAL A 11 11.43 -7.88 10.27
C VAL A 11 12.44 -8.22 9.18
N THR A 12 12.50 -9.47 8.71
CA THR A 12 13.44 -9.85 7.63
C THR A 12 13.13 -9.09 6.34
N VAL A 13 11.85 -9.03 5.93
CA VAL A 13 11.44 -8.36 4.67
C VAL A 13 11.68 -6.85 4.70
N LEU A 14 11.63 -6.21 5.88
CA LEU A 14 11.82 -4.76 6.00
C LEU A 14 13.24 -4.36 6.40
N LEU A 15 13.81 -4.98 7.44
CA LEU A 15 15.11 -4.60 7.98
C LEU A 15 16.27 -5.05 7.11
N VAL A 16 16.22 -6.24 6.50
CA VAL A 16 17.36 -6.71 5.69
C VAL A 16 17.59 -5.79 4.48
N PRO A 17 16.58 -5.43 3.68
CA PRO A 17 16.78 -4.46 2.59
C PRO A 17 17.23 -3.09 3.09
N LEU A 18 16.72 -2.62 4.23
CA LEU A 18 17.15 -1.35 4.83
C LEU A 18 18.63 -1.39 5.25
N CYS A 19 19.05 -2.43 5.96
CA CYS A 19 20.45 -2.63 6.34
C CYS A 19 21.35 -2.71 5.10
N LEU A 20 20.96 -3.50 4.08
CA LEU A 20 21.70 -3.58 2.83
C LEU A 20 21.79 -2.22 2.13
N ALA A 21 20.72 -1.42 2.13
CA ALA A 21 20.73 -0.08 1.56
C ALA A 21 21.67 0.87 2.32
N LEU A 22 21.68 0.82 3.66
CA LEU A 22 22.58 1.61 4.51
C LEU A 22 24.05 1.19 4.31
N LEU A 23 24.32 -0.11 4.28
CA LEU A 23 25.66 -0.67 4.02
C LEU A 23 26.13 -0.30 2.61
N THR A 24 25.29 -0.41 1.59
CA THR A 24 25.61 -0.01 0.21
C THR A 24 25.94 1.48 0.14
N ARG A 25 25.17 2.33 0.86
CA ARG A 25 25.46 3.77 0.93
C ARG A 25 26.79 4.07 1.62
N ARG A 26 27.20 3.26 2.61
CA ARG A 26 28.45 3.46 3.35
C ARG A 26 29.68 2.90 2.63
N TYR A 27 29.59 1.68 2.12
CA TYR A 27 30.74 0.92 1.60
C TYR A 27 30.85 0.94 0.06
N LEU A 28 29.73 1.19 -0.66
CA LEU A 28 29.68 1.18 -2.12
C LEU A 28 29.02 2.47 -2.68
N PRO A 29 29.54 3.67 -2.34
CA PRO A 29 28.90 4.95 -2.69
C PRO A 29 28.70 5.12 -4.20
N LYS A 30 29.66 4.68 -5.03
CA LYS A 30 29.54 4.73 -6.50
C LYS A 30 28.33 3.94 -7.03
N VAL A 31 28.01 2.81 -6.40
CA VAL A 31 26.83 2.00 -6.74
C VAL A 31 25.56 2.73 -6.31
N ALA A 32 25.55 3.26 -5.08
CA ALA A 32 24.42 4.04 -4.58
C ALA A 32 24.13 5.27 -5.46
N ASP A 33 25.17 5.96 -5.93
CA ASP A 33 25.03 7.13 -6.81
C ASP A 33 24.53 6.75 -8.20
N ARG A 34 24.99 5.63 -8.76
CA ARG A 34 24.47 5.09 -10.03
C ARG A 34 23.00 4.68 -9.93
N ILE A 35 22.56 4.14 -8.80
CA ILE A 35 21.14 3.81 -8.59
C ILE A 35 20.33 5.11 -8.48
N LYS A 36 20.82 6.10 -7.73
CA LYS A 36 20.15 7.40 -7.57
C LYS A 36 20.09 8.23 -8.85
N SER A 37 21.02 8.03 -9.80
CA SER A 37 21.01 8.76 -11.07
C SER A 37 19.79 8.39 -11.94
N HIS A 38 19.18 7.24 -11.71
CA HIS A 38 17.95 6.83 -12.39
C HIS A 38 16.74 7.45 -11.70
N LYS A 39 16.19 8.51 -12.30
CA LYS A 39 14.99 9.17 -11.80
C LYS A 39 13.82 8.18 -11.71
N ASN A 40 13.07 8.24 -10.62
CA ASN A 40 11.83 7.50 -10.42
C ASN A 40 11.95 5.96 -10.49
N LEU A 41 13.14 5.38 -10.36
CA LEU A 41 13.32 3.92 -10.39
C LEU A 41 12.43 3.21 -9.35
N GLY A 42 12.36 3.74 -8.13
CA GLY A 42 11.48 3.21 -7.08
C GLY A 42 9.99 3.28 -7.46
N PHE A 43 9.56 4.33 -8.15
CA PHE A 43 8.19 4.45 -8.65
C PHE A 43 7.88 3.39 -9.70
N TYR A 44 8.79 3.13 -10.65
CA TYR A 44 8.58 2.07 -11.64
C TYR A 44 8.52 0.67 -11.01
N LEU A 45 9.43 0.37 -10.09
CA LEU A 45 9.42 -0.91 -9.35
C LEU A 45 8.12 -1.07 -8.56
N TRP A 46 7.67 0.01 -7.91
CA TRP A 46 6.40 0.04 -7.20
C TRP A 46 5.20 -0.18 -8.15
N SER A 47 5.18 0.48 -9.31
CA SER A 47 4.11 0.33 -10.31
C SER A 47 4.03 -1.09 -10.88
N VAL A 48 5.17 -1.73 -11.19
CA VAL A 48 5.18 -3.14 -11.61
C VAL A 48 4.61 -4.04 -10.52
N ASN A 49 5.05 -3.83 -9.28
CA ASN A 49 4.54 -4.59 -8.15
C ASN A 49 3.03 -4.36 -7.92
N LEU A 50 2.54 -3.12 -8.07
CA LEU A 50 1.12 -2.79 -7.98
C LEU A 50 0.31 -3.49 -9.08
N SER A 51 0.82 -3.56 -10.31
CA SER A 51 0.17 -4.30 -11.41
C SER A 51 0.02 -5.78 -11.09
N ILE A 52 1.07 -6.41 -10.52
CA ILE A 52 1.02 -7.82 -10.10
C ILE A 52 -0.03 -8.02 -9.00
N VAL A 53 0.00 -7.17 -7.96
CA VAL A 53 -0.97 -7.22 -6.85
C VAL A 53 -2.41 -7.02 -7.34
N THR A 54 -2.61 -6.14 -8.31
CA THR A 54 -3.91 -5.91 -8.95
C THR A 54 -4.39 -7.17 -9.67
N GLY A 55 -3.52 -7.80 -10.48
CA GLY A 55 -3.84 -9.07 -11.15
C GLY A 55 -4.22 -10.18 -10.17
N MET A 56 -3.45 -10.36 -9.10
CA MET A 56 -3.77 -11.33 -8.04
C MET A 56 -5.09 -11.02 -7.34
N THR A 57 -5.36 -9.74 -7.07
CA THR A 57 -6.61 -9.31 -6.41
C THR A 57 -7.82 -9.61 -7.30
N VAL A 58 -7.75 -9.26 -8.58
CA VAL A 58 -8.84 -9.54 -9.55
C VAL A 58 -9.05 -11.05 -9.67
N HIS A 59 -7.98 -11.83 -9.77
CA HIS A 59 -8.07 -13.29 -9.79
C HIS A 59 -8.78 -13.84 -8.55
N ASN A 60 -8.41 -13.38 -7.35
CA ASN A 60 -9.04 -13.81 -6.10
C ASN A 60 -10.52 -13.40 -6.01
N ILE A 61 -10.89 -12.23 -6.54
CA ILE A 61 -12.29 -11.79 -6.63
C ILE A 61 -13.10 -12.72 -7.54
N LEU A 62 -12.57 -13.05 -8.72
CA LEU A 62 -13.26 -13.91 -9.69
C LEU A 62 -13.33 -15.37 -9.25
N ALA A 63 -12.30 -15.84 -8.55
CA ALA A 63 -12.24 -17.21 -8.01
C ALA A 63 -12.95 -17.36 -6.66
N ALA A 64 -13.43 -16.28 -6.04
CA ALA A 64 -14.06 -16.33 -4.73
C ALA A 64 -15.39 -17.08 -4.78
N GLN A 65 -15.41 -18.29 -4.21
CA GLN A 65 -16.63 -19.09 -4.04
C GLN A 65 -17.42 -18.66 -2.81
N VAL A 66 -17.84 -17.39 -2.76
CA VAL A 66 -18.68 -16.84 -1.69
C VAL A 66 -19.98 -16.28 -2.23
N GLY A 67 -20.99 -16.18 -1.36
CA GLY A 67 -22.25 -15.54 -1.72
C GLY A 67 -22.06 -14.08 -2.17
N GLY A 68 -22.87 -13.63 -3.11
CA GLY A 68 -22.74 -12.29 -3.72
C GLY A 68 -22.78 -11.14 -2.69
N PHE A 69 -23.57 -11.27 -1.63
CA PHE A 69 -23.61 -10.30 -0.54
C PHE A 69 -22.27 -10.22 0.23
N THR A 70 -21.64 -11.36 0.51
CA THR A 70 -20.32 -11.40 1.16
C THR A 70 -19.26 -10.77 0.25
N LEU A 71 -19.28 -11.09 -1.04
CA LEU A 71 -18.35 -10.48 -1.99
C LEU A 71 -18.55 -8.96 -2.07
N LEU A 72 -19.79 -8.49 -2.11
CA LEU A 72 -20.12 -7.06 -2.09
C LEU A 72 -19.51 -6.38 -0.86
N LEU A 73 -19.67 -6.96 0.34
CA LEU A 73 -19.08 -6.42 1.57
C LEU A 73 -17.55 -6.41 1.52
N LEU A 74 -16.92 -7.46 0.98
CA LEU A 74 -15.46 -7.54 0.82
C LEU A 74 -14.92 -6.47 -0.14
N LEU A 75 -15.74 -5.91 -1.04
CA LEU A 75 -15.34 -4.84 -1.95
C LEU A 75 -15.70 -3.44 -1.44
N VAL A 76 -16.88 -3.28 -0.85
CA VAL A 76 -17.42 -1.97 -0.43
C VAL A 76 -16.88 -1.54 0.93
N LEU A 77 -16.73 -2.44 1.91
CA LEU A 77 -16.21 -2.05 3.22
C LEU A 77 -14.78 -1.49 3.13
N PRO A 78 -13.85 -2.09 2.36
CA PRO A 78 -12.52 -1.49 2.15
C PRO A 78 -12.56 -0.09 1.54
N LEU A 79 -13.52 0.21 0.65
CA LEU A 79 -13.70 1.55 0.10
C LEU A 79 -14.06 2.56 1.20
N LEU A 80 -15.05 2.22 2.02
CA LEU A 80 -15.46 3.07 3.15
C LEU A 80 -14.29 3.29 4.13
N ILE A 81 -13.57 2.22 4.46
CA ILE A 81 -12.40 2.29 5.35
C ILE A 81 -11.30 3.16 4.73
N THR A 82 -11.10 3.11 3.41
CA THR A 82 -10.16 3.99 2.71
C THR A 82 -10.53 5.46 2.94
N PHE A 83 -11.79 5.84 2.67
CA PHE A 83 -12.24 7.22 2.90
C PHE A 83 -12.12 7.64 4.36
N ILE A 84 -12.47 6.77 5.30
CA ILE A 84 -12.36 7.05 6.74
C ILE A 84 -10.90 7.31 7.13
N GLN A 85 -9.97 6.44 6.72
CA GLN A 85 -8.55 6.59 7.08
C GLN A 85 -7.93 7.87 6.49
N PHE A 86 -8.18 8.14 5.20
CA PHE A 86 -7.69 9.39 4.59
C PHE A 86 -8.30 10.63 5.26
N SER A 87 -9.58 10.57 5.64
CA SER A 87 -10.28 11.70 6.27
C SER A 87 -9.79 11.96 7.69
N ILE A 88 -9.65 10.91 8.51
CA ILE A 88 -9.11 11.04 9.87
C ILE A 88 -7.67 11.58 9.81
N GLY A 89 -6.83 11.06 8.92
CA GLY A 89 -5.45 11.53 8.76
C GLY A 89 -5.41 13.03 8.41
N LYS A 90 -6.23 13.47 7.46
CA LYS A 90 -6.34 14.89 7.08
C LYS A 90 -6.91 15.77 8.18
N TRP A 91 -7.87 15.27 8.95
CA TRP A 91 -8.45 15.98 10.08
C TRP A 91 -7.38 16.23 11.14
N VAL A 92 -6.65 15.20 11.55
CA VAL A 92 -5.54 15.32 12.49
C VAL A 92 -4.45 16.25 11.95
N GLY A 93 -3.98 16.05 10.72
CA GLY A 93 -2.98 16.91 10.10
C GLY A 93 -3.42 18.37 9.93
N GLY A 94 -4.73 18.61 9.90
CA GLY A 94 -5.32 19.94 9.85
C GLY A 94 -4.95 20.83 11.02
N PHE A 95 -4.84 20.27 12.22
CA PHE A 95 -4.40 21.01 13.40
C PHE A 95 -2.93 21.45 13.31
N TYR A 96 -2.14 20.78 12.47
CA TYR A 96 -0.69 21.00 12.34
C TYR A 96 -0.29 21.63 10.99
N GLY A 97 -1.25 22.03 10.15
CA GLY A 97 -0.96 22.57 8.82
C GLY A 97 -0.47 21.55 7.79
N ASP A 98 -0.46 20.25 8.10
CA ASP A 98 0.01 19.17 7.24
C ASP A 98 -1.09 18.14 6.94
N ARG A 99 -2.21 18.63 6.41
CA ARG A 99 -3.40 17.82 6.10
C ARG A 99 -3.09 16.67 5.16
N VAL A 100 -2.38 16.96 4.07
CA VAL A 100 -2.14 16.00 3.00
C VAL A 100 -1.25 14.87 3.49
N SER A 101 -0.08 15.18 4.07
CA SER A 101 0.89 14.15 4.45
C SER A 101 0.34 13.29 5.58
N ALA A 102 -0.39 13.87 6.54
CA ALA A 102 -1.08 13.09 7.58
C ALA A 102 -2.19 12.19 7.01
N GLY A 103 -2.92 12.67 6.00
CA GLY A 103 -3.87 11.87 5.23
C GLY A 103 -3.21 10.66 4.57
N GLN A 104 -2.08 10.88 3.87
CA GLN A 104 -1.30 9.81 3.25
C GLN A 104 -0.76 8.84 4.30
N ALA A 105 -0.18 9.34 5.39
CA ALA A 105 0.42 8.53 6.44
C ALA A 105 -0.60 7.57 7.08
N LEU A 106 -1.85 8.03 7.26
CA LEU A 106 -2.90 7.17 7.79
C LEU A 106 -3.51 6.25 6.71
N GLY A 107 -3.83 6.79 5.53
CA GLY A 107 -4.60 6.11 4.49
C GLY A 107 -3.80 5.17 3.57
N GLN A 108 -2.55 5.53 3.22
CA GLN A 108 -1.67 4.68 2.39
C GLN A 108 -1.01 3.61 3.25
N LYS A 109 -1.65 2.45 3.34
CA LYS A 109 -1.11 1.31 4.09
C LYS A 109 -0.19 0.47 3.21
N ASN A 110 0.80 -0.17 3.85
CA ASN A 110 1.51 -1.29 3.24
C ASN A 110 0.65 -2.56 3.29
N THR A 111 -0.31 -2.61 2.38
CA THR A 111 -1.33 -3.64 2.31
C THR A 111 -0.83 -4.98 1.78
N ILE A 112 0.34 -5.02 1.15
CA ILE A 112 0.96 -6.27 0.67
C ILE A 112 1.23 -7.22 1.85
N VAL A 113 1.70 -6.68 2.98
CA VAL A 113 1.88 -7.45 4.22
C VAL A 113 0.54 -8.01 4.69
N GLY A 114 -0.54 -7.20 4.61
CA GLY A 114 -1.89 -7.63 4.95
C GLY A 114 -2.38 -8.78 4.06
N ILE A 115 -2.24 -8.67 2.74
CA ILE A 115 -2.55 -9.73 1.79
C ILE A 115 -1.78 -11.01 2.16
N TRP A 116 -0.46 -10.90 2.35
CA TRP A 116 0.38 -12.05 2.70
C TRP A 116 -0.09 -12.73 4.00
N LEU A 117 -0.41 -11.95 5.04
CA LEU A 117 -0.93 -12.48 6.30
C LEU A 117 -2.26 -13.22 6.11
N THR A 118 -3.19 -12.62 5.36
CA THR A 118 -4.50 -13.24 5.11
C THR A 118 -4.41 -14.53 4.29
N VAL A 119 -3.57 -14.57 3.25
CA VAL A 119 -3.37 -15.81 2.47
C VAL A 119 -2.66 -16.88 3.28
N THR A 120 -1.66 -16.51 4.10
CA THR A 120 -0.83 -17.47 4.84
C THR A 120 -1.56 -18.08 6.04
N PHE A 121 -2.39 -17.30 6.73
CA PHE A 121 -2.95 -17.70 8.03
C PHE A 121 -4.48 -17.83 8.05
N LEU A 122 -5.19 -17.34 7.03
CA LEU A 122 -6.65 -17.44 6.95
C LEU A 122 -7.03 -18.28 5.72
N ASN A 123 -7.40 -17.63 4.62
CA ASN A 123 -7.75 -18.27 3.36
C ASN A 123 -7.67 -17.24 2.22
N PRO A 124 -7.63 -17.69 0.95
CA PRO A 124 -7.53 -16.81 -0.21
C PRO A 124 -8.68 -15.80 -0.34
N VAL A 125 -9.89 -16.16 0.12
CA VAL A 125 -11.05 -15.26 0.11
C VAL A 125 -10.86 -14.08 1.06
N ALA A 126 -10.26 -14.30 2.24
CA ALA A 126 -9.96 -13.24 3.20
C ALA A 126 -8.97 -12.21 2.63
N ALA A 127 -8.14 -12.60 1.65
CA ALA A 127 -7.22 -11.70 0.95
C ALA A 127 -7.90 -10.75 -0.04
N VAL A 128 -9.17 -10.98 -0.38
CA VAL A 128 -9.97 -10.08 -1.24
C VAL A 128 -10.12 -8.71 -0.59
N ALA A 129 -10.38 -8.64 0.72
CA ALA A 129 -10.57 -7.37 1.42
C ALA A 129 -9.31 -6.47 1.42
N PRO A 130 -8.12 -6.92 1.85
CA PRO A 130 -6.91 -6.11 1.76
C PRO A 130 -6.49 -5.86 0.30
N GLY A 131 -6.76 -6.80 -0.62
CA GLY A 131 -6.58 -6.60 -2.07
C GLY A 131 -7.41 -5.44 -2.60
N ALA A 132 -8.72 -5.44 -2.32
CA ALA A 132 -9.63 -4.37 -2.69
C ALA A 132 -9.21 -3.02 -2.07
N TYR A 133 -8.77 -3.01 -0.80
CA TYR A 133 -8.22 -1.81 -0.17
C TYR A 133 -7.03 -1.23 -0.96
N VAL A 134 -6.12 -2.08 -1.46
CA VAL A 134 -4.97 -1.63 -2.28
C VAL A 134 -5.46 -0.87 -3.51
N LEU A 135 -6.49 -1.38 -4.17
CA LEU A 135 -7.05 -0.75 -5.36
C LEU A 135 -7.70 0.59 -5.01
N TRP A 136 -8.53 0.63 -3.96
CA TRP A 136 -9.20 1.85 -3.54
C TRP A 136 -8.25 2.95 -3.10
N GLN A 137 -7.27 2.66 -2.25
CA GLN A 137 -6.29 3.66 -1.82
C GLN A 137 -5.52 4.21 -3.03
N ASN A 138 -5.19 3.37 -4.02
CA ASN A 138 -4.44 3.80 -5.20
C ASN A 138 -5.30 4.64 -6.16
N ILE A 139 -6.60 4.33 -6.30
CA ILE A 139 -7.54 5.18 -7.05
C ILE A 139 -7.63 6.57 -6.38
N VAL A 140 -7.73 6.62 -5.05
CA VAL A 140 -7.72 7.89 -4.30
C VAL A 140 -6.42 8.66 -4.53
N ASN A 141 -5.27 7.98 -4.48
CA ASN A 141 -3.97 8.60 -4.74
C ASN A 141 -3.85 9.16 -6.16
N SER A 142 -4.30 8.39 -7.15
CA SER A 142 -4.29 8.81 -8.56
C SER A 142 -5.20 10.01 -8.79
N TRP A 143 -6.38 10.04 -8.17
CA TRP A 143 -7.25 11.23 -8.17
C TRP A 143 -6.49 12.42 -7.58
N GLN A 144 -5.89 12.26 -6.40
CA GLN A 144 -5.17 13.34 -5.73
C GLN A 144 -4.07 13.94 -6.60
N LEU A 145 -3.27 13.09 -7.24
CA LEU A 145 -2.24 13.53 -8.20
C LEU A 145 -2.86 14.31 -9.36
N TRP A 146 -3.93 13.80 -9.98
CA TRP A 146 -4.64 14.50 -11.05
C TRP A 146 -5.20 15.86 -10.60
N CYS A 147 -5.78 15.95 -9.41
CA CYS A 147 -6.26 17.23 -8.87
C CYS A 147 -5.12 18.22 -8.68
N LYS A 148 -3.97 17.76 -8.17
CA LYS A 148 -2.78 18.58 -7.99
C LYS A 148 -2.26 19.12 -9.33
N GLU A 149 -2.21 18.27 -10.36
CA GLU A 149 -1.80 18.66 -11.71
C GLU A 149 -2.78 19.65 -12.34
N LYS A 150 -4.10 19.40 -12.22
CA LYS A 150 -5.14 20.20 -12.89
C LYS A 150 -5.41 21.54 -12.22
N TYR A 151 -5.40 21.59 -10.88
CA TYR A 151 -5.79 22.78 -10.11
C TYR A 151 -4.62 23.47 -9.41
N GLY A 152 -3.42 22.90 -9.43
CA GLY A 152 -2.25 23.43 -8.71
C GLY A 152 -2.26 23.17 -7.20
N TYR A 153 -3.35 22.64 -6.65
CA TYR A 153 -3.48 22.26 -5.23
C TYR A 153 -4.30 20.97 -5.08
N LEU A 154 -4.10 20.28 -3.96
CA LEU A 154 -4.84 19.08 -3.62
C LEU A 154 -6.24 19.48 -3.10
N LYS A 155 -7.29 19.24 -3.91
CA LYS A 155 -8.69 19.56 -3.56
C LYS A 155 -9.30 18.64 -2.50
N TRP A 156 -8.70 17.49 -2.27
CA TRP A 156 -8.90 16.62 -1.13
C TRP A 156 -7.77 15.61 -1.17
#